data_AF-A0A0F8MID5-F1
#
_entry.id   AF-A0A0F8MID5-F1
#
_cell.length_a   1.000
_cell.length_b   1.000
_cell.length_c   1.000
_cell.angle_alpha   90.00
_cell.angle_beta   90.00
_cell.angle_gamma   90.00
#
_symmetry.space_group_name_H-M   'P 1'
#
loop_
_entity.id
_entity.type
_entity.pdbx_description
1 polymer ?
#
loop_
_entity_poly.entity_id
_entity_poly.type
_entity_poly.pdbx_seq_one_letter_code
_entity_poly.pdbx_strand_id
1 'polypeptide(L)' 'MKQEFIEKYYLGKEVEIDIGGNTTYRGIAAECNDGVLSLKWTIKEEGYTHIEIEKIAVMWKTLGK' A
#
# COMPACT_ATOMS: atom_id res chain seq x y z
N MET A 1 -7.22 14.12 -2.40
CA MET A 1 -5.91 14.15 -3.13
C MET A 1 -5.03 12.92 -2.91
N LYS A 2 -4.49 12.63 -1.71
CA LYS A 2 -3.62 11.44 -1.55
C LYS A 2 -4.35 10.12 -1.87
N GLN A 3 -5.60 9.97 -1.40
CA GLN A 3 -6.41 8.77 -1.66
C GLN A 3 -6.72 8.55 -3.15
N GLU A 4 -7.32 9.54 -3.82
CA GLU A 4 -7.67 9.43 -5.25
C GLU A 4 -6.47 9.09 -6.14
N PHE A 5 -5.27 9.59 -5.78
CA PHE A 5 -4.04 9.23 -6.49
C PHE A 5 -3.67 7.76 -6.29
N ILE A 6 -3.77 7.24 -5.06
CA ILE A 6 -3.53 5.83 -4.74
C ILE A 6 -4.52 4.94 -5.48
N GLU A 7 -5.81 5.28 -5.40
CA GLU A 7 -6.90 4.56 -6.07
C GLU A 7 -6.67 4.46 -7.58
N LYS A 8 -6.32 5.59 -8.21
CA LYS A 8 -6.13 5.65 -9.67
C LYS A 8 -4.88 4.91 -10.15
N TYR A 9 -3.77 5.03 -9.41
CA TYR A 9 -2.47 4.61 -9.94
C TYR A 9 -1.93 3.31 -9.36
N TYR A 10 -2.37 2.91 -8.16
CA TYR A 10 -1.77 1.82 -7.39
C TYR A 10 -2.74 0.70 -6.99
N LEU A 11 -4.05 0.97 -6.95
CA LEU A 11 -5.04 -0.07 -6.62
C LEU A 11 -4.89 -1.30 -7.54
N GLY A 12 -4.94 -2.48 -6.95
CA GLY A 12 -4.75 -3.78 -7.60
C GLY A 12 -3.29 -4.11 -7.98
N LYS A 13 -2.32 -3.27 -7.64
CA LYS A 13 -0.90 -3.47 -7.99
C LYS A 13 -0.08 -3.87 -6.78
N GLU A 14 0.99 -4.61 -7.03
CA GLU A 14 2.02 -4.83 -6.01
C GLU A 14 2.80 -3.53 -5.78
N VAL A 15 2.87 -3.13 -4.52
CA VAL A 15 3.49 -1.89 -4.08
C VAL A 15 4.36 -2.12 -2.87
N GLU A 16 5.34 -1.24 -2.71
CA GLU A 16 6.09 -1.07 -1.49
C GLU A 16 5.82 0.33 -0.93
N ILE A 17 5.64 0.39 0.39
CA ILE A 17 5.20 1.57 1.12
C ILE A 17 6.17 1.79 2.27
N ASP A 18 6.76 2.98 2.32
CA ASP A 18 7.57 3.46 3.44
C ASP A 18 6.73 4.44 4.27
N ILE A 19 6.58 4.18 5.57
CA ILE A 19 5.85 5.04 6.52
C ILE A 19 6.79 5.89 7.40
N GLY A 20 8.08 5.90 7.09
CA GLY A 20 9.13 6.46 7.92
C GLY A 20 9.60 5.49 9.01
N GLY A 21 10.66 5.89 9.74
CA GLY A 21 11.13 5.14 10.90
C GLY A 21 11.68 3.73 10.59
N ASN A 22 12.28 3.54 9.41
CA ASN A 22 12.82 2.25 8.92
C ASN A 22 11.79 1.14 8.75
N THR A 23 10.50 1.47 8.59
CA THR A 23 9.45 0.48 8.39
C THR A 23 8.91 0.55 6.96
N THR A 24 9.08 -0.55 6.22
CA THR A 24 8.50 -0.74 4.89
C THR A 24 7.49 -1.89 4.89
N TYR A 25 6.41 -1.72 4.15
CA TYR A 25 5.40 -2.74 3.90
C TYR A 25 5.32 -3.06 2.42
N ARG A 26 5.16 -4.34 2.09
CA ARG A 26 4.99 -4.80 0.71
C ARG A 26 3.76 -5.68 0.58
N GLY A 27 3.01 -5.47 -0.50
CA GLY A 27 1.85 -6.28 -0.82
C GLY A 27 1.03 -5.72 -1.98
N ILE A 28 -0.18 -6.24 -2.17
CA ILE A 28 -1.13 -5.73 -3.17
C ILE A 28 -1.99 -4.64 -2.54
N ALA A 29 -2.08 -3.47 -3.15
CA ALA A 29 -3.02 -2.42 -2.74
C ALA A 29 -4.46 -2.88 -3.04
N ALA A 30 -5.12 -3.48 -2.06
CA ALA A 30 -6.39 -4.18 -2.25
C ALA A 30 -7.59 -3.24 -2.19
N GLU A 31 -7.56 -2.29 -1.26
CA GLU A 31 -8.62 -1.30 -1.05
C GLU A 31 -8.01 0.00 -0.57
N CYS A 32 -8.61 1.12 -0.94
CA CYS A 32 -8.22 2.43 -0.44
C CYS A 32 -9.49 3.26 -0.23
N ASN A 33 -9.90 3.44 1.03
CA ASN A 33 -11.13 4.13 1.39
C ASN A 33 -10.99 4.78 2.76
N ASP A 34 -11.72 5.88 2.97
CA ASP A 34 -11.78 6.62 4.24
C ASP A 34 -10.41 6.96 4.84
N GLY A 35 -9.45 7.35 3.98
CA GLY A 35 -8.10 7.70 4.41
C GLY A 35 -7.20 6.51 4.77
N VAL A 36 -7.66 5.26 4.56
CA VAL A 36 -6.92 4.02 4.86
C VAL A 36 -6.62 3.24 3.59
N LEU A 37 -5.37 2.75 3.48
CA LEU A 37 -4.92 1.82 2.45
C LEU A 37 -4.80 0.42 3.06
N SER A 38 -5.53 -0.54 2.51
CA SER A 38 -5.46 -1.96 2.87
C SER A 38 -4.51 -2.69 1.93
N LEU A 39 -3.40 -3.17 2.49
CA LEU A 39 -2.35 -3.89 1.76
C LEU A 39 -2.50 -5.40 2.01
N LYS A 40 -2.90 -6.16 0.98
CA LYS A 40 -2.95 -7.63 1.04
C LYS A 40 -1.55 -8.20 1.00
N TRP A 41 -1.22 -9.07 1.94
CA TRP A 41 0.09 -9.72 1.99
C TRP A 41 0.31 -10.63 0.79
N THR A 42 1.55 -10.69 0.31
CA THR A 42 1.98 -11.59 -0.77
C THR A 42 2.74 -12.82 -0.28
N ILE A 43 2.56 -13.18 1.01
CA ILE A 43 3.11 -14.40 1.62
C ILE A 43 2.08 -15.54 1.58
N LYS A 44 2.47 -16.74 2.05
CA LYS A 44 1.62 -17.94 2.00
C LYS A 44 0.34 -17.84 2.84
N GLU A 45 0.29 -16.94 3.80
CA GLU A 45 -0.85 -16.73 4.69
C GLU A 45 -1.69 -15.55 4.18
N GLU A 46 -3.01 -15.69 4.23
CA GLU A 46 -3.90 -14.57 3.93
C GLU A 46 -3.87 -13.57 5.08
N GLY A 47 -3.54 -12.31 4.76
CA GLY A 47 -3.47 -11.23 5.73
C GLY A 47 -3.53 -9.87 5.06
N TYR A 48 -3.89 -8.87 5.86
CA TYR A 48 -3.97 -7.47 5.44
C TYR A 48 -3.25 -6.58 6.47
N THR A 49 -2.54 -5.58 5.97
CA THR A 49 -2.05 -4.47 6.78
C THR A 49 -2.83 -3.23 6.41
N HIS A 50 -3.41 -2.56 7.41
CA HIS A 50 -4.12 -1.30 7.23
C HIS A 50 -3.19 -0.13 7.57
N ILE A 51 -3.04 0.81 6.65
CA ILE A 51 -2.11 1.93 6.74
C ILE A 51 -2.89 3.22 6.52
N GLU A 52 -2.81 4.14 7.48
CA GLU A 52 -3.34 5.49 7.31
C GLU A 52 -2.53 6.21 6.21
N ILE A 53 -3.22 6.74 5.21
CA ILE A 53 -2.59 7.39 4.04
C ILE A 53 -1.76 8.61 4.45
N GLU A 54 -2.11 9.25 5.56
CA GLU A 54 -1.35 10.39 6.10
C GLU A 54 0.05 10.00 6.58
N LYS A 55 0.24 8.75 7.00
CA LYS A 55 1.53 8.22 7.49
C LYS A 55 2.43 7.72 6.37
N ILE A 56 1.92 7.61 5.14
CA ILE A 56 2.72 7.17 3.99
C ILE A 56 3.69 8.29 3.61
N ALA A 57 4.99 8.03 3.80
CA ALA A 57 6.05 8.93 3.39
C ALA A 57 6.33 8.79 1.89
N VAL A 58 6.46 7.55 1.41
CA VAL A 58 6.76 7.24 0.00
C VAL A 58 6.08 5.93 -0.40
N MET A 59 5.65 5.83 -1.65
CA MET A 59 5.11 4.59 -2.24
C MET A 59 5.58 4.39 -3.69
N TRP A 60 5.86 3.15 -4.08
CA TRP A 60 6.23 2.82 -5.45
C TRP A 60 5.71 1.45 -5.86
N LYS A 61 5.59 1.26 -7.18
CA LYS A 61 5.26 -0.04 -7.76
C LYS A 61 6.52 -0.88 -7.77
N THR A 62 6.42 -2.13 -7.36
CA THR A 62 7.46 -3.09 -7.67
C THR A 62 7.35 -3.45 -9.15
N LEU A 63 8.46 -3.30 -9.89
CA LEU A 63 8.57 -3.94 -11.19
C LEU A 63 8.65 -5.43 -10.88
N GLY A 64 7.54 -6.15 -11.07
CA GLY A 64 7.53 -7.60 -10.98
C GLY A 64 8.69 -8.17 -11.80
N LYS A 65 9.39 -9.17 -11.25
CA LYS A 65 10.37 -9.93 -12.02
C LYS A 65 9.71 -10.62 -13.21
#